data_AF-A0A933B866-F1
#
_entry.id   AF-A0A933B866-F1
#
_cell.length_a   1.000
_cell.length_b   1.000
_cell.length_c   1.000
_cell.angle_alpha   90.00
_cell.angle_beta   90.00
_cell.angle_gamma   90.00
#
_symmetry.space_group_name_H-M   'P 1'
#
loop_
_entity.id
_entity.type
_entity.pdbx_description
1 polymer ?
#
loop_
_entity_poly.entity_id
_entity_poly.type
_entity_poly.pdbx_seq_one_letter_code
_entity_poly.pdbx_strand_id
1 'polypeptide(L)'
;MKTLLNFKIDTELKEEAQRVASELGFPLSTLLNAYVRQLIKNRSVYFNTKPDTHTMPPALEEELEEVERDIHSNKNLSRSFSDVQDAITYLHRKSA
;
A
#
# COMPACT_ATOMS: atom_id res chain seq x y z
N MET A 1 3.51 31.71 8.10
CA MET A 1 2.53 32.43 7.25
C MET A 1 1.74 31.41 6.46
N LYS A 2 0.41 31.52 6.36
CA LYS A 2 -0.42 30.68 5.47
C LYS A 2 -0.75 31.49 4.22
N THR A 3 -0.77 30.86 3.06
CA THR A 3 -1.09 31.48 1.77
C THR A 3 -2.28 30.77 1.12
N LEU A 4 -3.00 31.49 0.27
CA LEU A 4 -4.14 30.94 -0.47
C LEU A 4 -3.65 30.31 -1.78
N LEU A 5 -4.08 29.07 -2.04
CA LEU A 5 -3.90 28.39 -3.31
C LEU A 5 -5.27 28.27 -3.99
N ASN A 6 -5.45 29.01 -5.08
CA ASN A 6 -6.66 28.93 -5.91
C ASN A 6 -6.33 28.22 -7.23
N PHE A 7 -7.16 27.25 -7.59
CA PHE A 7 -7.09 26.56 -8.88
C PHE A 7 -8.50 26.32 -9.40
N LYS A 8 -8.63 26.20 -10.72
CA LYS A 8 -9.90 25.87 -11.37
C LYS A 8 -10.06 24.35 -11.39
N ILE A 9 -11.27 23.89 -11.14
CA ILE A 9 -11.67 22.48 -11.16
C ILE A 9 -13.14 22.42 -11.53
N ASP A 10 -13.55 21.37 -12.23
CA ASP A 10 -14.96 21.12 -12.52
C ASP A 10 -15.75 20.93 -11.23
N THR A 11 -16.98 21.44 -11.21
CA THR A 11 -17.84 21.40 -10.02
C THR A 11 -18.12 19.98 -9.57
N GLU A 12 -18.46 19.09 -10.51
CA GLU A 12 -18.74 17.68 -10.23
C GLU A 12 -17.53 16.97 -9.61
N LEU A 13 -16.34 17.19 -10.19
CA LEU A 13 -15.10 16.59 -9.69
C LEU A 13 -14.75 17.07 -8.27
N LYS A 14 -15.01 18.35 -7.98
CA LYS A 14 -14.81 18.91 -6.63
C LYS A 14 -15.77 18.27 -5.62
N GLU A 15 -17.04 18.12 -5.97
CA GLU A 15 -18.06 17.52 -5.10
C GLU A 15 -17.75 16.06 -4.81
N GLU A 16 -17.32 15.30 -5.81
CA GLU A 16 -16.89 13.92 -5.65
C GLU A 16 -15.65 13.81 -4.74
N ALA A 17 -14.62 14.63 -4.97
CA ALA A 17 -13.44 14.66 -4.12
C ALA A 17 -13.77 15.03 -2.65
N GLN A 18 -14.72 15.93 -2.43
CA GLN A 18 -15.20 16.27 -1.09
C GLN A 18 -15.94 15.10 -0.42
N ARG A 19 -16.74 14.35 -1.17
CA ARG A 19 -17.45 13.18 -0.67
C ARG A 19 -16.47 12.09 -0.23
N VAL A 20 -15.52 11.74 -1.10
CA VAL A 20 -14.48 10.75 -0.79
C VAL A 20 -13.66 11.17 0.42
N ALA A 21 -13.23 12.44 0.50
CA ALA A 21 -12.51 12.95 1.66
C ALA A 21 -13.33 12.81 2.97
N SER A 22 -14.63 13.09 2.90
CA SER A 22 -15.54 12.99 4.04
C SER A 22 -15.77 11.55 4.49
N GLU A 23 -15.90 10.62 3.54
CA GLU A 23 -15.98 9.17 3.82
C GLU A 23 -14.72 8.66 4.52
N LEU A 24 -13.55 9.22 4.16
CA LEU A 24 -12.28 8.94 4.83
C LEU A 24 -12.11 9.68 6.18
N GLY A 25 -13.05 10.54 6.58
CA GLY A 25 -13.02 11.29 7.83
C GLY A 25 -12.12 12.54 7.81
N PHE A 26 -11.78 13.07 6.62
CA PHE A 26 -10.88 14.21 6.47
C PHE A 26 -11.52 15.36 5.68
N PRO A 27 -11.26 16.63 6.04
CA PRO A 27 -11.51 17.76 5.15
C PRO A 27 -10.66 17.64 3.87
N LEU A 28 -11.24 17.92 2.70
CA LEU A 28 -10.51 17.88 1.42
C LEU A 28 -9.23 18.73 1.45
N SER A 29 -9.26 19.90 2.09
CA SER A 29 -8.10 20.78 2.23
C SER A 29 -6.94 20.14 3.01
N THR A 30 -7.23 19.26 3.97
CA THR A 30 -6.21 18.51 4.72
C THR A 30 -5.51 17.53 3.80
N LEU A 31 -6.26 16.78 2.99
CA LEU A 31 -5.70 15.83 2.04
C LEU A 31 -4.88 16.53 0.96
N LEU A 32 -5.38 17.63 0.38
CA LEU A 32 -4.64 18.39 -0.62
C LEU A 32 -3.31 18.92 -0.08
N ASN A 33 -3.30 19.43 1.16
CA ASN A 33 -2.05 19.83 1.81
C ASN A 33 -1.09 18.65 2.03
N ALA A 34 -1.61 17.47 2.35
CA ALA A 34 -0.80 16.26 2.51
C ALA A 34 -0.17 15.84 1.17
N TYR A 35 -0.96 15.84 0.09
CA TYR A 35 -0.47 15.56 -1.27
C TYR A 35 0.63 16.53 -1.71
N VAL A 36 0.48 17.83 -1.47
CA VAL A 36 1.54 18.81 -1.79
C VAL A 36 2.82 18.51 -1.01
N ARG A 37 2.73 18.13 0.28
CA ARG A 37 3.91 17.73 1.06
C ARG A 37 4.56 16.47 0.51
N GLN A 38 3.76 15.50 0.08
CA GLN A 38 4.25 14.25 -0.47
C GLN A 38 4.93 14.46 -1.83
N LEU A 39 4.38 15.34 -2.67
CA LEU A 39 5.00 15.77 -3.91
C LEU A 39 6.39 16.38 -3.65
N ILE A 40 6.51 17.29 -2.67
CA ILE A 40 7.80 17.91 -2.31
C ILE A 40 8.79 16.86 -1.78
N LYS A 41 8.32 15.95 -0.92
CA LYS A 41 9.15 14.91 -0.28
C LYS A 41 9.67 13.90 -1.30
N ASN A 42 8.80 13.42 -2.17
CA ASN A 42 9.12 12.32 -3.09
C ASN A 42 9.72 12.82 -4.40
N ARG A 43 9.49 14.11 -4.76
CA ARG A 43 9.87 14.70 -6.06
C ARG A 43 9.38 13.87 -7.25
N SER A 44 8.24 13.21 -7.08
CA SER A 44 7.63 12.34 -8.07
C SER A 44 6.12 12.49 -8.05
N VAL A 45 5.51 12.18 -9.18
CA VAL A 45 4.05 12.08 -9.35
C VAL A 45 3.75 10.66 -9.78
N TYR A 46 2.74 10.06 -9.18
CA TYR A 46 2.27 8.72 -9.55
C TYR A 46 1.19 8.86 -10.60
N PHE A 47 1.43 8.27 -11.77
CA PHE A 47 0.43 8.10 -12.80
C PHE A 47 0.18 6.61 -12.95
N ASN A 48 -1.06 6.18 -12.77
CA ASN A 48 -1.46 4.82 -13.08
C ASN A 48 -2.21 4.84 -14.42
N THR A 49 -1.71 4.09 -15.41
CA THR A 49 -2.35 3.97 -16.73
C THR A 49 -3.43 2.90 -16.73
N LYS A 50 -3.49 2.09 -15.67
CA LYS A 50 -4.56 1.14 -15.42
C LYS A 50 -5.42 1.71 -14.28
N PRO A 51 -6.74 1.53 -14.29
CA PRO A 51 -7.54 1.76 -13.09
C PRO A 51 -6.89 1.02 -11.92
N ASP A 52 -6.99 1.53 -10.70
CA ASP A 52 -6.63 0.79 -9.48
C ASP A 52 -7.59 -0.39 -9.30
N THR A 53 -7.58 -1.34 -10.24
CA THR A 53 -8.00 -2.69 -9.96
C THR A 53 -6.93 -3.22 -9.03
N HIS A 54 -7.29 -3.46 -7.76
CA HIS A 54 -6.49 -4.22 -6.80
C HIS A 54 -6.26 -5.68 -7.26
N THR A 55 -6.10 -5.91 -8.56
CA THR A 55 -5.69 -7.17 -9.15
C THR A 55 -4.24 -7.39 -8.82
N MET A 56 -4.00 -8.53 -8.19
CA MET A 56 -2.69 -9.07 -7.93
C MET A 56 -1.88 -9.13 -9.24
N PRO A 57 -0.61 -8.71 -9.25
CA PRO A 57 0.24 -8.92 -10.42
C PRO A 57 0.35 -10.43 -10.72
N PRO A 58 0.33 -10.87 -12.00
CA PRO A 58 0.43 -12.29 -12.33
C PRO A 58 1.67 -12.99 -11.73
N ALA A 59 2.78 -12.26 -11.60
CA ALA A 59 3.99 -12.78 -10.95
C ALA A 59 3.77 -13.08 -9.45
N LEU A 60 2.95 -12.29 -8.76
CA LEU A 60 2.60 -12.53 -7.36
C LEU A 60 1.57 -13.67 -7.24
N GLU A 61 0.66 -13.83 -8.20
CA GLU A 61 -0.25 -14.99 -8.25
C GLU A 61 0.55 -16.30 -8.37
N GLU A 62 1.51 -16.37 -9.29
CA GLU A 62 2.37 -17.55 -9.49
C GLU A 62 3.17 -17.91 -8.23
N GLU A 63 3.75 -16.91 -7.55
CA GLU A 63 4.50 -17.11 -6.31
C GLU A 63 3.60 -17.64 -5.18
N LEU A 64 2.38 -17.11 -5.05
CA LEU A 64 1.43 -17.59 -4.04
C LEU A 64 0.91 -18.99 -4.33
N GLU A 65 0.72 -19.38 -5.60
CA GLU A 65 0.35 -20.75 -5.93
C GLU A 65 1.43 -21.77 -5.50
N GLU A 66 2.71 -21.40 -5.59
CA GLU A 66 3.79 -22.25 -5.07
C GLU A 66 3.71 -22.40 -3.56
N VAL A 67 3.49 -21.29 -2.85
CA VAL A 67 3.32 -21.29 -1.38
C VAL A 67 2.11 -22.14 -0.97
N GLU A 68 0.99 -22.07 -1.69
CA GLU A 68 -0.20 -22.88 -1.41
C GLU A 68 0.07 -24.38 -1.61
N ARG A 69 0.80 -24.76 -2.67
CA ARG A 69 1.24 -26.15 -2.89
C ARG A 69 2.16 -26.65 -1.78
N ASP A 70 3.08 -25.81 -1.33
CA ASP A 70 4.00 -26.12 -0.23
C ASP A 70 3.26 -26.31 1.09
N ILE A 71 2.27 -25.46 1.40
CA ILE A 71 1.37 -25.62 2.56
C ILE A 71 0.60 -26.94 2.46
N HIS A 72 -0.04 -27.21 1.32
CA HIS A 72 -0.86 -28.42 1.14
C HIS A 72 -0.03 -29.71 1.25
N SER A 73 1.20 -29.69 0.72
CA SER A 73 2.10 -30.84 0.74
C SER A 73 3.00 -30.90 1.97
N ASN A 74 2.86 -29.96 2.91
CA ASN A 74 3.70 -29.80 4.10
C ASN A 74 5.21 -29.77 3.77
N LYS A 75 5.56 -29.05 2.69
CA LYS A 75 6.93 -28.86 2.21
C LYS A 75 7.37 -27.42 2.40
N ASN A 76 8.67 -27.20 2.55
CA ASN A 76 9.30 -25.87 2.72
C ASN A 76 8.76 -25.00 3.88
N LEU A 77 7.93 -25.56 4.76
CA LEU A 77 7.44 -24.90 5.96
C LEU A 77 8.50 -24.92 7.07
N SER A 78 8.54 -23.86 7.88
CA SER A 78 9.26 -23.90 9.14
C SER A 78 8.51 -24.79 10.14
N ARG A 79 9.23 -25.30 11.15
CA ARG A 79 8.59 -25.90 12.32
C ARG A 79 7.84 -24.83 13.10
N SER A 80 6.83 -25.22 13.87
CA SER A 80 6.23 -24.32 14.87
C SER A 80 7.22 -24.06 16.00
N PHE A 81 7.22 -22.83 16.52
CA PHE A 81 8.07 -22.41 17.63
C PHE A 81 7.20 -22.03 18.83
N SER A 82 7.59 -22.49 20.01
CA SER A 82 6.96 -22.10 21.29
C SER A 82 7.73 -21.00 22.02
N ASP A 83 8.91 -20.64 21.51
CA ASP A 83 9.81 -19.65 22.10
C ASP A 83 10.41 -18.75 21.00
N VAL A 84 10.50 -17.45 21.31
CA VAL A 84 10.97 -16.42 20.36
C VAL A 84 12.47 -16.59 20.06
N GLN A 85 13.27 -16.98 21.05
CA GLN A 85 14.71 -17.12 20.88
C GLN A 85 15.05 -18.31 19.95
N ASP A 86 14.27 -19.40 20.02
CA ASP A 86 14.40 -20.53 19.10
C ASP A 86 14.04 -20.14 17.66
N ALA A 87 12.98 -19.34 17.47
CA ALA A 87 12.59 -18.83 16.16
C ALA A 87 13.70 -17.96 15.52
N ILE A 88 14.29 -17.05 16.29
CA ILE A 88 15.39 -16.19 15.84
C ILE A 88 16.61 -17.03 15.45
N THR A 89 16.96 -18.02 16.28
CA THR A 89 18.11 -18.91 16.02
C THR A 89 17.92 -19.70 14.73
N TYR A 90 16.71 -20.20 14.47
CA TYR A 90 16.38 -20.90 13.22
C TYR A 90 16.57 -20.01 11.99
N LEU A 91 16.12 -18.75 12.04
CA LEU A 91 16.26 -17.81 10.92
C LEU A 91 17.72 -17.53 10.60
N HIS A 92 18.55 -17.27 11.61
CA HIS A 92 19.97 -16.99 11.41
C HIS A 92 20.75 -18.18 10.85
N ARG A 93 20.34 -19.42 11.21
CA ARG A 93 20.94 -20.63 10.65
C ARG A 93 20.57 -20.86 9.18
N LYS A 94 19.38 -20.45 8.76
CA LYS A 94 18.89 -20.65 7.38
C LYS A 94 19.46 -19.61 6.39
N SER A 95 19.94 -18.47 6.89
CA SER A 95 20.52 -17.38 6.09
C SER A 95 22.03 -17.51 5.81
N ALA A 96 22.67 -18.61 6.22
CA ALA A 96 24.09 -18.92 6.00
C ALA A 96 24.23 -20.16 5.11
#